data_AF-A0A1Y1VSS9-F1
#
_entry.id   AF-A0A1Y1VSS9-F1
#
_cell.length_a   1.000
_cell.length_b   1.000
_cell.length_c   1.000
_cell.angle_alpha   90.00
_cell.angle_beta   90.00
_cell.angle_gamma   90.00
#
_symmetry.space_group_name_H-M   'P 1'
#
loop_
_entity.id
_entity.type
_entity.pdbx_description
1 polymer ?
#
loop_
_entity_poly.entity_id
_entity_poly.type
_entity_poly.pdbx_seq_one_letter_code
_entity_poly.pdbx_strand_id
1 'polypeptide(L)'
;MKFTSKLLSLFTVTSLVFALPTEDSCTISINEYNEKCMFTEFKKENINEICAKFTSDECQNPLNNGIKVLNGCENGSFNIFVDSLKLFNISLKLICEKDEKDEMCPLASIGLSDDNTVNQLIINSYVIQKQDSQTGNLIISPTLEYEEEFLKALKDTCQSEKCKVATKEYYENLTEPYMNMLKLFNKISKDNEKNIEEISKNMKNNFDVIIKSIEKGDCIVNKEDINLDIKLNTTQLNASIHSSDAKINKLNTSLLLIIGSLILFLF
;
A
#
# COMPACT_ATOMS: atom_id res chain seq x y z
N MET A 1 -52.95 38.30 -48.07
CA MET A 1 -51.52 38.24 -48.44
C MET A 1 -50.79 37.41 -47.41
N LYS A 2 -50.00 36.43 -47.85
CA LYS A 2 -49.17 35.55 -47.02
C LYS A 2 -47.92 36.31 -46.61
N PHE A 3 -47.64 36.44 -45.31
CA PHE A 3 -46.33 36.86 -44.81
C PHE A 3 -45.70 35.72 -44.04
N THR A 4 -44.94 34.93 -44.77
CA THR A 4 -43.86 34.09 -44.27
C THR A 4 -42.59 34.94 -44.21
N SER A 5 -41.99 35.12 -43.05
CA SER A 5 -40.55 35.36 -42.93
C SER A 5 -40.14 35.01 -41.50
N LYS A 6 -39.81 33.74 -41.24
CA LYS A 6 -38.42 33.26 -41.15
C LYS A 6 -37.53 34.21 -40.34
N LEU A 7 -37.81 34.32 -39.04
CA LEU A 7 -36.81 34.69 -38.04
C LEU A 7 -36.37 33.41 -37.32
N LEU A 8 -35.68 32.53 -38.05
CA LEU A 8 -34.94 31.42 -37.44
C LEU A 8 -33.56 31.97 -37.10
N SER A 9 -33.45 32.60 -35.95
CA SER A 9 -32.18 33.04 -35.40
C SER A 9 -31.31 31.80 -35.19
N LEU A 10 -30.28 31.66 -36.04
CA LEU A 10 -29.18 30.73 -35.81
C LEU A 10 -28.52 31.09 -34.47
N PHE A 11 -28.90 30.40 -33.40
CA PHE A 11 -27.95 30.16 -32.31
C PHE A 11 -27.00 29.08 -32.81
N THR A 12 -25.91 29.50 -33.45
CA THR A 12 -24.72 28.66 -33.50
C THR A 12 -24.27 28.49 -32.05
N VAL A 13 -24.66 27.38 -31.44
CA VAL A 13 -24.04 26.89 -30.22
C VAL A 13 -22.60 26.58 -30.62
N THR A 14 -21.72 27.57 -30.50
CA THR A 14 -20.29 27.31 -30.33
C THR A 14 -20.19 26.65 -28.98
N SER A 15 -20.45 25.35 -28.95
CA SER A 15 -19.97 24.48 -27.89
C SER A 15 -18.46 24.63 -27.93
N LEU A 16 -17.92 25.54 -27.11
CA LEU A 16 -16.58 25.37 -26.57
C LEU A 16 -16.61 23.99 -25.93
N VAL A 17 -16.19 22.99 -26.70
CA VAL A 17 -15.67 21.76 -26.13
C VAL A 17 -14.46 22.25 -25.37
N PHE A 18 -14.64 22.49 -24.07
CA PHE A 18 -13.53 22.48 -23.14
C PHE A 18 -12.84 21.15 -23.40
N ALA A 19 -11.72 21.19 -24.13
CA ALA A 19 -10.83 20.06 -24.25
C ALA A 19 -10.29 19.86 -22.83
N LEU A 20 -11.05 19.11 -22.04
CA LEU A 20 -10.52 18.50 -20.84
C LEU A 20 -9.24 17.79 -21.28
N PRO A 21 -8.12 17.95 -20.55
CA PRO A 21 -6.91 17.24 -20.89
C PRO A 21 -7.28 15.77 -21.01
N THR A 22 -7.11 15.21 -22.22
CA THR A 22 -7.39 13.81 -22.46
C THR A 22 -6.43 13.03 -21.60
N GLU A 23 -6.94 12.30 -20.62
CA GLU A 23 -6.13 11.35 -19.85
C GLU A 23 -5.39 10.45 -20.84
N ASP A 24 -4.10 10.22 -20.61
CA ASP A 24 -3.35 9.31 -21.48
C ASP A 24 -3.92 7.89 -21.34
N SER A 25 -3.84 7.11 -22.42
CA SER A 25 -4.42 5.76 -22.47
C SER A 25 -3.84 4.81 -21.43
N CYS A 26 -2.61 5.07 -20.96
CA CYS A 26 -2.01 4.30 -19.88
C CYS A 26 -2.71 4.57 -18.54
N THR A 27 -2.99 5.83 -18.22
CA THR A 27 -3.71 6.24 -17.01
C THR A 27 -5.07 5.58 -16.95
N ILE A 28 -5.80 5.57 -18.07
CA ILE A 28 -7.09 4.89 -18.18
C ILE A 28 -6.93 3.40 -17.87
N SER A 29 -5.98 2.72 -18.51
CA SER A 29 -5.75 1.29 -18.28
C SER A 29 -5.32 0.97 -16.84
N ILE A 30 -4.54 1.84 -16.20
CA ILE A 30 -4.16 1.71 -14.78
C ILE A 30 -5.39 1.87 -13.89
N ASN A 31 -6.26 2.84 -14.15
CA ASN A 31 -7.48 3.05 -13.38
C ASN A 31 -8.42 1.85 -13.51
N GLU A 32 -8.63 1.35 -14.74
CA GLU A 32 -9.41 0.15 -15.00
C GLU A 32 -8.83 -1.07 -14.28
N TYR A 33 -7.50 -1.24 -14.31
CA TYR A 33 -6.83 -2.28 -13.55
C TYR A 33 -7.07 -2.11 -12.05
N ASN A 34 -6.96 -0.90 -11.50
CA ASN A 34 -7.15 -0.68 -10.07
C ASN A 34 -8.59 -0.96 -9.63
N GLU A 35 -9.59 -0.50 -10.37
CA GLU A 35 -11.00 -0.78 -10.07
C GLU A 35 -11.31 -2.29 -10.08
N LYS A 36 -10.60 -3.03 -10.93
CA LYS A 36 -10.78 -4.48 -11.02
C LYS A 36 -9.92 -5.24 -10.02
N CYS A 37 -8.67 -4.90 -9.82
CA CYS A 37 -7.70 -5.76 -9.15
C CYS A 37 -7.20 -5.21 -7.81
N MET A 38 -7.46 -3.94 -7.51
CA MET A 38 -7.14 -3.33 -6.22
C MET A 38 -8.40 -3.22 -5.38
N PHE A 39 -8.32 -3.75 -4.16
CA PHE A 39 -9.44 -3.72 -3.22
C PHE A 39 -9.23 -2.58 -2.25
N THR A 40 -10.29 -1.79 -2.06
CA THR A 40 -10.29 -0.70 -1.08
C THR A 40 -10.72 -1.18 0.30
N GLU A 41 -11.33 -2.37 0.40
CA GLU A 41 -11.85 -2.91 1.65
C GLU A 41 -11.45 -4.38 1.82
N PHE A 42 -10.62 -4.65 2.83
CA PHE A 42 -10.22 -5.98 3.24
C PHE A 42 -11.01 -6.37 4.48
N LYS A 43 -11.99 -7.25 4.31
CA LYS A 43 -12.83 -7.75 5.38
C LYS A 43 -12.77 -9.27 5.42
N LYS A 44 -13.03 -9.83 6.59
CA LYS A 44 -13.05 -11.29 6.73
C LYS A 44 -14.10 -11.94 5.83
N GLU A 45 -15.27 -11.32 5.65
CA GLU A 45 -16.33 -11.88 4.80
C GLU A 45 -16.04 -11.86 3.30
N ASN A 46 -15.22 -10.92 2.81
CA ASN A 46 -14.93 -10.78 1.38
C ASN A 46 -13.55 -11.31 0.97
N ILE A 47 -12.75 -11.79 1.93
CA ILE A 47 -11.37 -12.20 1.66
C ILE A 47 -11.25 -13.32 0.63
N ASN A 48 -12.18 -14.28 0.61
CA ASN A 48 -12.18 -15.36 -0.38
C ASN A 48 -12.44 -14.83 -1.80
N GLU A 49 -13.31 -13.83 -1.96
CA GLU A 49 -13.56 -13.17 -3.24
C GLU A 49 -12.33 -12.39 -3.69
N ILE A 50 -11.72 -11.63 -2.76
CA ILE A 50 -10.48 -10.88 -2.98
C ILE A 50 -9.38 -11.82 -3.50
N CYS A 51 -9.18 -12.95 -2.82
CA CYS A 51 -8.17 -13.92 -3.17
C CYS A 51 -8.44 -14.64 -4.49
N ALA A 52 -9.70 -15.00 -4.76
CA ALA A 52 -10.08 -15.61 -6.04
C ALA A 52 -9.84 -14.65 -7.22
N LYS A 53 -10.17 -13.37 -7.06
CA LYS A 53 -9.97 -12.37 -8.10
C LYS A 53 -8.48 -12.00 -8.24
N PHE A 54 -7.75 -11.87 -7.14
CA PHE A 54 -6.30 -11.64 -7.15
C PHE A 54 -5.55 -12.74 -7.90
N THR A 55 -5.93 -14.01 -7.71
CA THR A 55 -5.30 -15.16 -8.38
C THR A 55 -5.73 -15.33 -9.84
N SER A 56 -6.64 -14.51 -10.35
CA SER A 56 -7.04 -14.52 -11.75
C SER A 56 -5.91 -14.07 -12.69
N ASP A 57 -5.90 -14.60 -13.91
CA ASP A 57 -4.93 -14.20 -14.94
C ASP A 57 -4.98 -12.69 -15.23
N GLU A 58 -6.16 -12.07 -15.16
CA GLU A 58 -6.33 -10.63 -15.39
C GLU A 58 -5.53 -9.80 -14.38
N CYS A 59 -5.59 -10.16 -13.09
CA CYS A 59 -4.88 -9.44 -12.03
C CYS A 59 -3.41 -9.85 -11.90
N GLN A 60 -3.08 -11.11 -12.19
CA GLN A 60 -1.69 -11.58 -12.15
C GLN A 60 -0.85 -11.11 -13.35
N ASN A 61 -1.46 -10.85 -14.50
CA ASN A 61 -0.72 -10.53 -15.72
C ASN A 61 0.15 -9.25 -15.58
N PRO A 62 -0.35 -8.10 -15.08
CA PRO A 62 0.49 -6.93 -14.85
C PRO A 62 1.54 -7.11 -13.74
N LEU A 63 1.29 -7.99 -12.78
CA LEU A 63 2.24 -8.32 -11.71
C LEU A 63 3.42 -9.15 -12.24
N ASN A 64 3.14 -10.12 -13.11
CA ASN A 64 4.13 -11.05 -13.63
C ASN A 64 4.89 -10.50 -14.85
N ASN A 65 4.19 -9.79 -15.73
CA ASN A 65 4.74 -9.30 -17.00
C ASN A 65 5.01 -7.78 -16.99
N GLY A 66 4.75 -7.13 -15.85
CA GLY A 66 4.89 -5.70 -15.68
C GLY A 66 3.77 -4.92 -16.37
N ILE A 67 3.72 -3.63 -16.07
CA ILE A 67 2.65 -2.70 -16.50
C ILE A 67 2.56 -2.51 -18.01
N LYS A 68 3.58 -2.92 -18.76
CA LYS A 68 3.62 -2.79 -20.22
C LYS A 68 2.55 -3.63 -20.93
N VAL A 69 1.97 -4.60 -20.23
CA VAL A 69 0.82 -5.36 -20.73
C VAL A 69 -0.48 -4.57 -20.68
N LEU A 70 -0.51 -3.45 -19.95
CA LEU A 70 -1.64 -2.51 -19.95
C LEU A 70 -1.54 -1.62 -21.19
N ASN A 71 -2.68 -1.40 -21.84
CA ASN A 71 -2.77 -0.66 -23.09
C ASN A 71 -2.26 0.79 -22.91
N GLY A 72 -1.34 1.23 -23.77
CA GLY A 72 -0.78 2.58 -23.73
C GLY A 72 0.38 2.76 -22.74
N CYS A 73 0.73 1.73 -21.97
CA CYS A 73 1.80 1.77 -20.98
C CYS A 73 3.15 1.24 -21.50
N GLU A 74 3.30 1.04 -22.82
CA GLU A 74 4.48 0.38 -23.42
C GLU A 74 5.78 1.14 -23.16
N ASN A 75 5.69 2.48 -23.13
CA ASN A 75 6.82 3.40 -22.98
C ASN A 75 6.85 4.13 -21.62
N GLY A 76 5.91 3.84 -20.72
CA GLY A 76 5.77 4.54 -19.45
C GLY A 76 6.76 4.06 -18.39
N SER A 77 7.42 4.99 -17.67
CA SER A 77 8.23 4.66 -16.50
C SER A 77 7.41 4.82 -15.21
N PHE A 78 6.41 3.97 -14.98
CA PHE A 78 5.62 3.99 -13.75
C PHE A 78 6.23 3.08 -12.67
N ASN A 79 7.51 3.29 -12.36
CA ASN A 79 8.23 2.48 -11.36
C ASN A 79 7.51 2.47 -10.00
N ILE A 80 6.89 3.60 -9.64
CA ILE A 80 6.13 3.74 -8.41
C ILE A 80 4.94 2.78 -8.38
N PHE A 81 4.15 2.76 -9.45
CA PHE A 81 3.01 1.86 -9.57
C PHE A 81 3.46 0.40 -9.58
N VAL A 82 4.57 0.09 -10.26
CA VAL A 82 5.17 -1.26 -10.25
C VAL A 82 5.58 -1.68 -8.84
N ASP A 83 6.24 -0.82 -8.08
CA ASP A 83 6.66 -1.16 -6.71
C ASP A 83 5.47 -1.24 -5.75
N SER A 84 4.46 -0.38 -5.91
CA SER A 84 3.17 -0.50 -5.21
C SER A 84 2.46 -1.82 -5.51
N LEU A 85 2.44 -2.23 -6.78
CA LEU A 85 1.89 -3.51 -7.21
C LEU A 85 2.64 -4.70 -6.61
N LYS A 86 3.97 -4.63 -6.54
CA LYS A 86 4.79 -5.66 -5.89
C LYS A 86 4.47 -5.78 -4.40
N LEU A 87 4.37 -4.66 -3.69
CA LEU A 87 3.98 -4.66 -2.27
C LEU A 87 2.61 -5.28 -2.08
N PHE A 88 1.64 -4.84 -2.89
CA PHE A 88 0.29 -5.39 -2.86
C PHE A 88 0.27 -6.90 -3.12
N ASN A 89 1.04 -7.37 -4.11
CA ASN A 89 1.19 -8.79 -4.43
C ASN A 89 1.81 -9.59 -3.27
N ILE A 90 2.84 -9.05 -2.64
CA ILE A 90 3.50 -9.68 -1.47
C ILE A 90 2.50 -9.81 -0.32
N SER A 91 1.78 -8.75 0.01
CA SER A 91 0.75 -8.77 1.06
C SER A 91 -0.38 -9.74 0.73
N LEU A 92 -0.91 -9.71 -0.49
CA LEU A 92 -2.00 -10.60 -0.88
C LEU A 92 -1.61 -12.08 -0.90
N LYS A 93 -0.37 -12.41 -1.25
CA LYS A 93 0.12 -13.79 -1.13
C LYS A 93 0.01 -14.32 0.30
N LEU A 94 0.42 -13.51 1.28
CA LEU A 94 0.28 -13.90 2.68
C LEU A 94 -1.19 -13.95 3.10
N ILE A 95 -1.96 -12.90 2.77
CA ILE A 95 -3.38 -12.77 3.15
C ILE A 95 -4.22 -13.93 2.61
N CYS A 96 -3.92 -14.38 1.40
CA CYS A 96 -4.65 -15.43 0.71
C CYS A 96 -4.10 -16.84 0.97
N GLU A 97 -2.99 -16.98 1.67
CA GLU A 97 -2.47 -18.29 2.05
C GLU A 97 -3.36 -18.91 3.14
N LYS A 98 -3.60 -20.20 2.96
CA LYS A 98 -4.34 -21.01 3.92
C LYS A 98 -3.45 -22.12 4.47
N ASP A 99 -3.71 -22.49 5.71
CA ASP A 99 -3.02 -23.57 6.39
C ASP A 99 -3.41 -24.95 5.83
N GLU A 100 -2.95 -26.00 6.51
CA GLU A 100 -3.24 -27.40 6.16
C GLU A 100 -4.71 -27.79 6.38
N LYS A 101 -5.49 -26.98 7.10
CA LYS A 101 -6.91 -27.18 7.42
C LYS A 101 -7.84 -26.30 6.59
N ASP A 102 -7.31 -25.59 5.59
CA ASP A 102 -8.05 -24.61 4.78
C ASP A 102 -8.53 -23.38 5.58
N GLU A 103 -7.89 -23.11 6.72
CA GLU A 103 -8.07 -21.90 7.53
C GLU A 103 -7.06 -20.82 7.12
N MET A 104 -7.41 -19.55 7.29
CA MET A 104 -6.49 -18.45 6.96
C MET A 104 -5.26 -18.49 7.87
N CYS A 105 -4.10 -18.15 7.33
CA CYS A 105 -2.90 -18.04 8.15
C CYS A 105 -3.07 -17.03 9.29
N PRO A 106 -2.61 -17.32 10.53
CA PRO A 106 -2.86 -16.45 11.67
C PRO A 106 -2.37 -15.00 11.48
N LEU A 107 -1.18 -14.80 10.90
CA LEU A 107 -0.66 -13.46 10.61
C LEU A 107 -1.48 -12.71 9.57
N ALA A 108 -2.07 -13.40 8.59
CA ALA A 108 -2.97 -12.79 7.60
C ALA A 108 -4.28 -12.30 8.22
N SER A 109 -4.67 -12.84 9.37
CA SER A 109 -5.88 -12.44 10.08
C SER A 109 -5.69 -11.17 10.90
N ILE A 110 -4.44 -10.79 11.20
CA ILE A 110 -4.15 -9.55 11.93
C ILE A 110 -4.50 -8.37 11.05
N GLY A 111 -5.40 -7.53 11.56
CA GLY A 111 -5.82 -6.31 10.88
C GLY A 111 -6.92 -6.49 9.84
N LEU A 112 -7.43 -7.71 9.65
CA LEU A 112 -8.75 -7.91 9.04
C LEU A 112 -9.80 -7.64 10.11
N SER A 113 -10.38 -6.44 10.13
CA SER A 113 -11.45 -6.09 11.06
C SER A 113 -12.76 -6.77 10.67
N ASP A 114 -13.48 -7.31 11.64
CA ASP A 114 -14.85 -7.84 11.47
C ASP A 114 -15.89 -6.70 11.29
N ASP A 115 -15.54 -5.44 11.60
CA ASP A 115 -16.47 -4.30 11.56
C ASP A 115 -16.31 -3.40 10.31
N ASN A 116 -17.46 -3.00 9.76
CA ASN A 116 -17.68 -2.14 8.59
C ASN A 116 -17.12 -0.71 8.69
N THR A 117 -16.20 -0.41 9.61
CA THR A 117 -15.50 0.88 9.68
C THR A 117 -14.52 1.00 8.52
N VAL A 118 -15.07 1.37 7.37
CA VAL A 118 -14.37 1.87 6.19
C VAL A 118 -13.33 2.90 6.62
N ASN A 119 -12.09 2.72 6.14
CA ASN A 119 -11.00 3.70 6.05
C ASN A 119 -9.89 3.80 7.11
N GLN A 120 -9.66 2.83 8.00
CA GLN A 120 -8.38 2.77 8.71
C GLN A 120 -7.88 1.34 8.83
N LEU A 121 -7.37 0.82 7.71
CA LEU A 121 -6.51 -0.36 7.72
C LEU A 121 -5.31 -0.06 8.64
N ILE A 122 -5.44 -0.59 9.85
CA ILE A 122 -4.42 -0.98 10.84
C ILE A 122 -3.65 0.15 11.54
N ILE A 123 -3.28 1.24 10.89
CA ILE A 123 -2.29 2.14 11.51
C ILE A 123 -2.91 3.04 12.58
N ASN A 124 -4.02 3.70 12.31
CA ASN A 124 -4.48 4.75 13.21
C ASN A 124 -5.03 4.23 14.56
N SER A 125 -5.40 2.94 14.64
CA SER A 125 -5.79 2.30 15.91
C SER A 125 -4.62 1.64 16.64
N TYR A 126 -3.56 1.26 15.92
CA TYR A 126 -2.49 0.43 16.47
C TYR A 126 -1.11 1.08 16.49
N VAL A 127 -0.95 2.33 16.07
CA VAL A 127 0.25 3.12 16.43
C VAL A 127 -0.08 4.33 17.27
N ILE A 128 0.68 4.50 18.34
CA ILE A 128 0.71 5.69 19.16
C ILE A 128 1.68 6.68 18.51
N GLN A 129 1.13 7.80 18.06
CA GLN A 129 1.90 8.95 17.63
C GLN A 129 2.27 9.79 18.84
N LYS A 130 3.55 9.80 19.21
CA LYS A 130 4.07 10.65 20.29
C LYS A 130 5.02 11.67 19.71
N GLN A 131 4.83 12.95 20.03
CA GLN A 131 5.86 13.93 19.76
C GLN A 131 6.88 13.89 20.89
N ASP A 132 8.13 13.62 20.56
CA ASP A 132 9.26 13.71 21.48
C ASP A 132 9.42 15.18 21.91
N SER A 133 9.27 15.44 23.21
CA SER A 133 9.25 16.80 23.76
C SER A 133 10.60 17.52 23.68
N GLN A 134 11.71 16.80 23.50
CA GLN A 134 13.05 17.38 23.45
C GLN A 134 13.49 17.66 22.01
N THR A 135 13.17 16.75 21.09
CA THR A 135 13.62 16.79 19.70
C THR A 135 12.56 17.31 18.75
N GLY A 136 11.29 17.33 19.16
CA GLY A 136 10.15 17.65 18.30
C GLY A 136 9.81 16.55 17.29
N ASN A 137 10.55 15.44 17.28
CA ASN A 137 10.34 14.32 16.37
C ASN A 137 9.02 13.60 16.67
N LEU A 138 8.37 13.06 15.63
CA LEU A 138 7.27 12.13 15.78
C LEU A 138 7.84 10.73 15.95
N ILE A 139 7.50 10.11 17.07
CA ILE A 139 7.71 8.71 17.35
C ILE A 139 6.40 8.00 16.97
N ILE A 140 6.51 7.05 16.06
CA ILE A 140 5.45 6.11 15.73
C ILE A 140 5.83 4.79 16.38
N SER A 141 5.04 4.37 17.36
CA SER A 141 5.23 3.11 18.08
C SER A 141 3.93 2.30 18.03
N PRO A 142 3.97 0.98 17.84
CA PRO A 142 2.77 0.16 17.95
C PRO A 142 2.15 0.21 19.35
N THR A 143 0.84 -0.05 19.45
CA THR A 143 0.16 -0.25 20.74
C THR A 143 0.55 -1.60 21.32
N LEU A 144 0.51 -1.71 22.65
CA LEU A 144 0.81 -2.97 23.34
C LEU A 144 -0.13 -4.11 22.90
N GLU A 145 -1.40 -3.79 22.65
CA GLU A 145 -2.42 -4.74 22.20
C GLU A 145 -2.05 -5.36 20.85
N TYR A 146 -1.68 -4.53 19.87
CA TYR A 146 -1.22 -5.01 18.56
C TYR A 146 0.01 -5.90 18.68
N GLU A 147 0.95 -5.52 19.53
CA GLU A 147 2.18 -6.28 19.72
C GLU A 147 1.90 -7.68 20.30
N GLU A 148 0.99 -7.79 21.27
CA GLU A 148 0.58 -9.08 21.85
C GLU A 148 -0.16 -9.95 20.82
N GLU A 149 -1.06 -9.37 20.02
CA GLU A 149 -1.75 -10.07 18.94
C GLU A 149 -0.76 -10.56 17.87
N PHE A 150 0.18 -9.71 17.48
CA PHE A 150 1.25 -10.04 16.54
C PHE A 150 2.09 -11.22 17.01
N LEU A 151 2.62 -11.17 18.24
CA LEU A 151 3.44 -12.25 18.79
C LEU A 151 2.65 -13.55 18.92
N LYS A 152 1.36 -13.47 19.27
CA LYS A 152 0.48 -14.64 19.31
C LYS A 152 0.28 -15.24 17.92
N ALA A 153 -0.07 -14.44 16.91
CA ALA A 153 -0.27 -14.93 15.56
C ALA A 153 1.01 -15.47 14.93
N LEU A 154 2.17 -14.88 15.24
CA LEU A 154 3.46 -15.40 14.79
C LEU A 154 3.72 -16.80 15.38
N LYS A 155 3.41 -17.00 16.66
CA LYS A 155 3.51 -18.32 17.31
C LYS A 155 2.54 -19.34 16.71
N ASP A 156 1.30 -18.93 16.45
CA ASP A 156 0.27 -19.79 15.85
C ASP A 156 0.61 -20.15 14.40
N THR A 157 1.17 -19.20 13.64
CA THR A 157 1.70 -19.40 12.27
C THR A 157 2.66 -20.59 12.21
N CYS A 158 3.41 -20.82 13.28
CA CYS A 158 4.43 -21.87 13.30
C CYS A 158 3.92 -23.27 13.58
N GLN A 159 2.62 -23.39 13.83
CA GLN A 159 1.92 -24.66 13.84
C GLN A 159 1.58 -25.15 12.41
N SER A 160 1.77 -24.31 11.39
CA SER A 160 1.49 -24.61 9.98
C SER A 160 2.75 -24.46 9.13
N GLU A 161 3.08 -25.46 8.30
CA GLU A 161 4.21 -25.36 7.39
C GLU A 161 3.93 -24.40 6.24
N LYS A 162 2.72 -24.42 5.69
CA LYS A 162 2.31 -23.47 4.65
C LYS A 162 2.41 -22.02 5.12
N CYS A 163 1.87 -21.73 6.30
CA CYS A 163 1.90 -20.37 6.83
C CYS A 163 3.31 -19.92 7.20
N LYS A 164 4.19 -20.81 7.66
CA LYS A 164 5.61 -20.50 7.85
C LYS A 164 6.29 -20.11 6.54
N VAL A 165 6.11 -20.92 5.49
CA VAL A 165 6.69 -20.64 4.17
C VAL A 165 6.19 -19.31 3.64
N ALA A 166 4.88 -19.08 3.63
CA ALA A 166 4.30 -17.83 3.14
C ALA A 166 4.72 -16.61 3.96
N THR A 167 4.79 -16.72 5.29
CA THR A 167 5.26 -15.63 6.16
C THR A 167 6.72 -15.31 5.93
N LYS A 168 7.56 -16.33 5.75
CA LYS A 168 8.97 -16.15 5.42
C LYS A 168 9.12 -15.43 4.08
N GLU A 169 8.44 -15.93 3.03
CA GLU A 169 8.45 -15.30 1.72
C GLU A 169 7.95 -13.85 1.77
N TYR A 170 6.93 -13.57 2.59
CA TYR A 170 6.44 -12.21 2.81
C TYR A 170 7.55 -11.29 3.31
N TYR A 171 8.19 -11.60 4.44
CA TYR A 171 9.23 -10.74 5.02
C TYR A 171 10.51 -10.66 4.18
N GLU A 172 10.90 -11.74 3.51
CA GLU A 172 12.05 -11.76 2.60
C GLU A 172 11.85 -10.82 1.41
N ASN A 173 10.65 -10.80 0.84
CA ASN A 173 10.36 -10.00 -0.35
C ASN A 173 9.88 -8.58 -0.04
N LEU A 174 9.47 -8.30 1.20
CA LEU A 174 8.89 -7.01 1.57
C LEU A 174 9.90 -5.85 1.58
N THR A 175 11.14 -6.13 1.99
CA THR A 175 12.14 -5.09 2.25
C THR A 175 12.41 -4.23 1.02
N GLU A 176 12.71 -4.84 -0.13
CA GLU A 176 13.17 -4.07 -1.30
C GLU A 176 12.09 -3.15 -1.90
N PRO A 177 10.87 -3.61 -2.22
CA PRO A 177 9.84 -2.75 -2.78
C PRO A 177 9.45 -1.62 -1.82
N TYR A 178 9.42 -1.91 -0.51
CA TYR A 178 9.18 -0.91 0.50
C TYR A 178 10.28 0.16 0.54
N MET A 179 11.53 -0.26 0.43
CA MET A 179 12.66 0.68 0.41
C MET A 179 12.68 1.55 -0.84
N ASN A 180 12.31 1.01 -2.00
CA ASN A 180 12.18 1.79 -3.22
C ASN A 180 11.10 2.87 -3.08
N MET A 181 9.98 2.51 -2.45
CA MET A 181 8.90 3.42 -2.14
C MET A 181 9.34 4.54 -1.18
N LEU A 182 10.02 4.20 -0.07
CA LEU A 182 10.55 5.22 0.85
C LEU A 182 11.55 6.16 0.18
N LYS A 183 12.51 5.62 -0.59
CA LYS A 183 13.51 6.43 -1.32
C LYS A 183 12.85 7.42 -2.26
N LEU A 184 11.77 7.01 -2.93
CA LEU A 184 10.99 7.89 -3.78
C LEU A 184 10.34 9.03 -2.97
N PHE A 185 9.72 8.73 -1.82
CA PHE A 185 9.15 9.78 -0.96
C PHE A 185 10.19 10.81 -0.55
N ASN A 186 11.38 10.36 -0.17
CA ASN A 186 12.46 11.27 0.18
C ASN A 186 12.98 12.08 -1.02
N LYS A 187 13.02 11.47 -2.21
CA LYS A 187 13.34 12.22 -3.44
C LYS A 187 12.32 13.33 -3.69
N ILE A 188 11.04 13.10 -3.35
CA ILE A 188 9.96 14.07 -3.48
C ILE A 188 10.06 15.15 -2.40
N SER A 189 10.34 14.78 -1.14
CA SER A 189 10.47 15.73 -0.03
C SER A 189 11.76 16.54 -0.06
N LYS A 190 12.80 16.08 -0.78
CA LYS A 190 14.16 16.67 -0.84
C LYS A 190 14.91 16.78 0.50
N ASP A 191 14.30 16.28 1.56
CA ASP A 191 14.79 16.38 2.94
C ASP A 191 14.70 14.97 3.56
N ASN A 192 15.86 14.44 4.03
CA ASN A 192 16.02 13.27 4.92
C ASN A 192 16.60 11.94 4.37
N GLU A 193 17.58 11.97 3.46
CA GLU A 193 18.25 10.73 2.98
C GLU A 193 18.83 9.86 4.11
N LYS A 194 19.47 10.48 5.13
CA LYS A 194 20.05 9.75 6.27
C LYS A 194 19.01 9.02 7.13
N ASN A 195 17.82 9.56 7.31
CA ASN A 195 16.79 8.93 8.15
C ASN A 195 16.23 7.68 7.48
N ILE A 196 16.15 7.66 6.14
CA ILE A 196 15.63 6.49 5.41
C ILE A 196 16.57 5.31 5.48
N GLU A 197 17.88 5.53 5.39
CA GLU A 197 18.84 4.44 5.55
C GLU A 197 18.75 3.80 6.94
N GLU A 198 18.54 4.61 7.97
CA GLU A 198 18.34 4.10 9.34
C GLU A 198 17.02 3.33 9.47
N ILE A 199 15.91 3.88 8.97
CA ILE A 199 14.61 3.19 8.93
C ILE A 199 14.73 1.86 8.17
N SER A 200 15.42 1.87 7.02
CA SER A 200 15.70 0.67 6.21
C SER A 200 16.38 -0.41 7.02
N LYS A 201 17.46 -0.02 7.71
CA LYS A 201 18.27 -0.93 8.48
C LYS A 201 17.48 -1.52 9.64
N ASN A 202 16.70 -0.69 10.34
CA ASN A 202 15.88 -1.14 11.47
C ASN A 202 14.79 -2.10 11.01
N MET A 203 14.07 -1.78 9.93
CA MET A 203 13.04 -2.67 9.38
C MET A 203 13.63 -3.98 8.90
N LYS A 204 14.75 -3.95 8.17
CA LYS A 204 15.44 -5.17 7.74
C LYS A 204 15.86 -6.02 8.94
N ASN A 205 16.43 -5.41 9.99
CA ASN A 205 16.80 -6.13 11.19
C ASN A 205 15.60 -6.80 11.86
N ASN A 206 14.46 -6.10 11.96
CA ASN A 206 13.23 -6.65 12.51
C ASN A 206 12.72 -7.83 11.69
N PHE A 207 12.72 -7.71 10.35
CA PHE A 207 12.34 -8.80 9.46
C PHE A 207 13.29 -9.99 9.56
N ASP A 208 14.61 -9.76 9.63
CA ASP A 208 15.61 -10.79 9.83
C ASP A 208 15.42 -11.55 11.16
N VAL A 209 14.99 -10.85 12.23
CA VAL A 209 14.68 -11.47 13.52
C VAL A 209 13.46 -12.39 13.38
N ILE A 210 12.40 -11.94 12.71
CA ILE A 210 11.18 -12.73 12.46
C ILE A 210 11.50 -13.95 11.57
N ILE A 211 12.24 -13.76 10.48
CA ILE A 211 12.64 -14.85 9.58
C ILE A 211 13.44 -15.91 10.35
N LYS A 212 14.41 -15.49 11.18
CA LYS A 212 15.21 -16.42 11.98
C LYS A 212 14.39 -17.19 13.01
N SER A 213 13.37 -16.59 13.61
CA SER A 213 12.50 -17.32 14.55
C SER A 213 11.63 -18.36 13.83
N ILE A 214 11.16 -18.03 12.62
CA ILE A 214 10.45 -18.96 11.73
C ILE A 214 11.35 -20.13 11.31
N GLU A 215 12.59 -19.86 10.90
CA GLU A 215 13.55 -20.89 10.49
C GLU A 215 13.95 -21.83 11.62
N LYS A 216 14.02 -21.34 12.86
CA LYS A 216 14.23 -22.17 14.06
C LYS A 216 13.02 -23.02 14.41
N GLY A 217 11.82 -22.60 13.97
CA GLY A 217 10.55 -23.26 14.24
C GLY A 217 9.97 -23.00 15.63
N ASP A 218 10.63 -22.20 16.47
CA ASP A 218 10.08 -21.78 17.77
C ASP A 218 9.13 -20.58 17.64
N CYS A 219 9.41 -19.69 16.68
CA CYS A 219 8.66 -18.47 16.39
C CYS A 219 8.46 -17.59 17.62
N ILE A 220 9.43 -17.69 18.52
CA ILE A 220 9.54 -16.86 19.70
C ILE A 220 10.39 -15.67 19.26
N VAL A 221 9.78 -14.49 19.29
CA VAL A 221 10.51 -13.24 19.14
C VAL A 221 10.39 -12.49 20.46
N ASN A 222 11.54 -12.11 21.03
CA ASN A 222 11.53 -11.25 22.20
C ASN A 222 11.23 -9.83 21.77
N LYS A 223 10.41 -9.14 22.56
CA LYS A 223 10.07 -7.73 22.35
C LYS A 223 11.32 -6.87 22.19
N GLU A 224 12.37 -7.16 22.96
CA GLU A 224 13.62 -6.40 22.95
C GLU A 224 14.42 -6.57 21.67
N ASP A 225 14.16 -7.64 20.90
CA ASP A 225 14.84 -7.93 19.63
C ASP A 225 14.16 -7.22 18.44
N ILE A 226 12.92 -6.74 18.61
CA ILE A 226 12.21 -5.95 17.59
C ILE A 226 12.15 -4.49 18.04
N ASN A 227 12.82 -3.61 17.31
CA ASN A 227 12.64 -2.18 17.51
C ASN A 227 11.64 -1.63 16.50
N LEU A 228 10.37 -1.56 16.90
CA LEU A 228 9.29 -1.01 16.07
C LEU A 228 9.18 0.52 16.18
N ASP A 229 9.99 1.17 17.02
CA ASP A 229 9.96 2.63 17.15
C ASP A 229 10.57 3.30 15.92
N ILE A 230 9.76 4.05 15.19
CA ILE A 230 10.21 4.84 14.06
C ILE A 230 10.22 6.31 14.46
N LYS A 231 11.40 6.92 14.39
CA LYS A 231 11.58 8.34 14.64
C LYS A 231 11.56 9.10 13.31
N LEU A 232 10.51 9.89 13.09
CA LEU A 232 10.38 10.78 11.94
C LEU A 232 10.59 12.23 12.39
N ASN A 233 11.45 12.95 11.68
CA ASN A 233 11.59 14.39 11.89
C ASN A 233 10.44 15.14 11.22
N THR A 234 9.42 15.55 11.99
CA THR A 234 8.15 16.09 11.48
C THR A 234 8.18 17.54 11.09
N THR A 235 9.16 18.32 11.55
CA THR A 235 9.26 19.75 11.21
C THR A 235 9.41 19.96 9.69
N GLN A 236 9.84 18.93 8.95
CA GLN A 236 10.06 18.97 7.50
C GLN A 236 8.95 18.27 6.67
N LEU A 237 8.27 17.26 7.22
CA LEU A 237 7.24 16.50 6.51
C LEU A 237 5.98 17.36 6.23
N ASN A 238 5.53 18.13 7.23
CA ASN A 238 4.36 19.01 7.09
C ASN A 238 4.60 20.17 6.11
N ALA A 239 5.84 20.65 6.01
CA ALA A 239 6.22 21.68 5.03
C ALA A 239 6.21 21.13 3.60
N SER A 240 6.60 19.87 3.42
CA SER A 240 6.65 19.20 2.12
C SER A 240 5.24 18.94 1.55
N ILE A 241 4.32 18.43 2.37
CA ILE A 241 2.93 18.14 1.96
C ILE A 241 2.24 19.41 1.44
N HIS A 242 2.29 20.51 2.21
CA HIS A 242 1.68 21.79 1.81
C HIS A 242 2.33 22.47 0.61
N SER A 243 3.63 22.25 0.37
CA SER A 243 4.31 22.79 -0.84
C SER A 243 4.00 22.00 -2.11
N SER A 244 3.59 20.73 -1.96
CA SER A 244 3.38 19.79 -3.06
C SER A 244 2.01 19.94 -3.75
N ASP A 245 1.01 20.45 -3.03
CA ASP A 245 -0.35 20.74 -3.53
C ASP A 245 -0.36 21.67 -4.75
N ALA A 246 0.70 22.45 -4.97
CA ALA A 246 0.79 23.38 -6.10
C ALA A 246 1.41 22.78 -7.38
N LYS A 247 2.01 21.58 -7.35
CA LYS A 247 2.75 20.99 -8.49
C LYS A 247 2.43 19.53 -8.81
N ILE A 248 1.66 18.86 -7.95
CA ILE A 248 1.39 17.44 -8.07
C ILE A 248 0.10 17.25 -8.90
N ASN A 249 0.28 16.83 -10.16
CA ASN A 249 -0.80 16.49 -11.09
C ASN A 249 -1.77 15.46 -10.48
N LYS A 250 -3.05 15.48 -10.90
CA LYS A 250 -4.16 14.67 -10.36
C LYS A 250 -3.90 13.16 -10.24
N LEU A 251 -3.04 12.58 -11.10
CA LEU A 251 -2.58 11.19 -11.01
C LEU A 251 -1.85 10.87 -9.70
N ASN A 252 -1.09 11.83 -9.17
CA ASN A 252 -0.33 11.62 -7.97
C ASN A 252 -1.20 11.66 -6.72
N THR A 253 -2.38 12.28 -6.71
CA THR A 253 -3.22 12.27 -5.51
C THR A 253 -3.78 10.87 -5.24
N SER A 254 -4.29 10.19 -6.27
CA SER A 254 -4.75 8.80 -6.15
C SER A 254 -3.59 7.86 -5.83
N LEU A 255 -2.43 8.05 -6.48
CA LEU A 255 -1.24 7.26 -6.19
C LEU A 255 -0.69 7.54 -4.78
N LEU A 256 -0.69 8.78 -4.29
CA LEU A 256 -0.31 9.14 -2.92
C LEU A 256 -1.29 8.61 -1.88
N LEU A 257 -2.58 8.51 -2.21
CA LEU A 257 -3.56 7.86 -1.33
C LEU A 257 -3.32 6.34 -1.28
N ILE A 258 -3.08 5.70 -2.42
CA ILE A 258 -2.75 4.27 -2.52
C ILE A 258 -1.43 3.97 -1.80
N ILE A 259 -0.42 4.82 -1.98
CA ILE A 259 0.87 4.63 -1.33
C ILE A 259 0.80 4.99 0.16
N GLY A 260 0.03 6.01 0.52
CA GLY A 260 -0.32 6.31 1.89
C GLY A 260 -0.88 5.06 2.54
N SER A 261 -1.91 4.44 1.97
CA SER A 261 -2.46 3.18 2.47
C SER A 261 -1.46 2.01 2.45
N LEU A 262 -0.53 1.92 1.50
CA LEU A 262 0.45 0.81 1.43
C LEU A 262 1.61 0.94 2.43
N ILE A 263 2.14 2.15 2.67
CA ILE A 263 3.08 2.38 3.79
C ILE A 263 2.40 2.06 5.11
N LEU A 264 1.10 2.35 5.16
CA LEU A 264 0.21 2.05 6.28
C LEU A 264 -0.14 0.54 6.41
N PHE A 265 0.25 -0.34 5.47
CA PHE A 265 0.00 -1.78 5.56
C PHE A 265 1.14 -2.56 6.24
N LEU A 266 2.28 -1.91 6.49
CA LEU A 266 3.55 -2.57 6.81
C LEU A 266 4.07 -2.27 8.21
N PHE A 267 3.24 -1.59 9.02
CA PHE A 267 3.41 -1.34 10.44
C PHE A 267 2.11 -1.73 11.16
#